data_AF-A0A7W8ZM74-F1
#
_entry.id   AF-A0A7W8ZM74-F1
#
_cell.length_a   1.000
_cell.length_b   1.000
_cell.length_c   1.000
_cell.angle_alpha   90.00
_cell.angle_beta   90.00
_cell.angle_gamma   90.00
#
_symmetry.space_group_name_H-M   'P 1'
#
loop_
_entity.id
_entity.type
_entity.pdbx_description
1 polymer ?
#
loop_
_entity_poly.entity_id
_entity_poly.type
_entity_poly.pdbx_seq_one_letter_code
_entity_poly.pdbx_strand_id
1 'polypeptide(L)'
;MKTIDEKINAADWQQVTESMHDKGYAIIENILTAADCSALIHNYQNPEGYRKTVVMERYRFGLGEYKYFNYPLPALIQSIRTQIYPRLAPIANTWMRVLQIDNQYPLVHEELLNLCEQQGQTKATVLILKYGQGGYNTLHQDLYGDLYFPIQLVLFLNEPGEDYDGGEFVLTQQNPRAQSKAIVLKPRKGDMLMFTTNFRPAKGSKGYYQMKMKHGVSEVHQGERYAVGIIFHDALT
;
A
#
# COMPACT_ATOMS: atom_id res chain seq x y z
N MET A 1 5.13 5.59 25.66
CA MET A 1 4.81 5.81 24.23
C MET A 1 3.84 4.72 23.82
N LYS A 2 2.77 5.02 23.09
CA LYS A 2 1.81 3.99 22.69
C LYS A 2 2.47 2.95 21.77
N THR A 3 2.16 1.67 21.95
CA THR A 3 2.60 0.62 21.04
C THR A 3 1.94 0.79 19.66
N ILE A 4 2.46 0.12 18.63
CA ILE A 4 1.86 0.17 17.30
C ILE A 4 0.40 -0.35 17.32
N ASP A 5 0.14 -1.41 18.09
CA ASP A 5 -1.17 -2.01 18.31
C ASP A 5 -2.15 -1.02 18.95
N GLU A 6 -1.70 -0.31 19.98
CA GLU A 6 -2.51 0.72 20.65
C GLU A 6 -2.86 1.87 19.70
N LYS A 7 -1.93 2.28 18.84
CA LYS A 7 -2.20 3.32 17.83
C LYS A 7 -3.18 2.84 16.77
N ILE A 8 -3.01 1.62 16.26
CA ILE A 8 -3.92 0.99 15.28
C ILE A 8 -5.32 0.88 15.89
N ASN A 9 -5.45 0.43 17.13
CA ASN A 9 -6.75 0.26 17.79
C ASN A 9 -7.42 1.60 18.13
N ALA A 10 -6.65 2.66 18.37
CA ALA A 10 -7.16 4.00 18.65
C ALA A 10 -7.52 4.80 17.39
N ALA A 11 -7.20 4.32 16.20
CA ALA A 11 -7.55 4.99 14.95
C ALA A 11 -9.08 5.01 14.73
N ASP A 12 -9.57 6.07 14.07
CA ASP A 12 -10.97 6.18 13.69
C ASP A 12 -11.27 5.28 12.48
N TRP A 13 -11.51 3.99 12.76
CA TRP A 13 -11.81 3.01 11.73
C TRP A 13 -13.15 3.26 11.01
N GLN A 14 -14.05 4.01 11.61
CA GLN A 14 -15.27 4.42 10.93
C GLN A 14 -14.92 5.43 9.84
N GLN A 15 -14.15 6.48 10.16
CA GLN A 15 -13.70 7.46 9.19
C GLN A 15 -12.83 6.83 8.09
N VAL A 16 -11.94 5.91 8.44
CA VAL A 16 -11.15 5.14 7.47
C VAL A 16 -12.06 4.36 6.52
N THR A 17 -13.06 3.66 7.06
CA THR A 17 -14.03 2.89 6.27
C THR A 17 -14.78 3.78 5.28
N GLU A 18 -15.32 4.90 5.77
CA GLU A 18 -16.05 5.87 4.96
C GLU A 18 -15.16 6.46 3.86
N SER A 19 -13.93 6.86 4.19
CA SER A 19 -12.97 7.40 3.21
C SER A 19 -12.57 6.36 2.17
N MET A 20 -12.37 5.09 2.56
CA MET A 20 -12.10 4.01 1.63
C MET A 20 -13.27 3.82 0.64
N HIS A 21 -14.52 3.83 1.12
CA HIS A 21 -15.69 3.72 0.25
C HIS A 21 -15.84 4.92 -0.71
N ASP A 22 -15.67 6.13 -0.20
CA ASP A 22 -15.88 7.36 -0.98
C ASP A 22 -14.75 7.63 -1.97
N LYS A 23 -13.49 7.46 -1.54
CA LYS A 23 -12.31 7.92 -2.25
C LYS A 23 -11.40 6.81 -2.75
N GLY A 24 -11.54 5.60 -2.20
CA GLY A 24 -10.63 4.48 -2.48
C GLY A 24 -9.30 4.56 -1.73
N TYR A 25 -9.16 5.51 -0.79
CA TYR A 25 -7.99 5.64 0.08
C TYR A 25 -8.35 6.28 1.42
N ALA A 26 -7.49 6.10 2.43
CA ALA A 26 -7.59 6.71 3.74
C ALA A 26 -6.19 6.88 4.35
N ILE A 27 -5.99 7.91 5.18
CA ILE A 27 -4.73 8.17 5.86
C ILE A 27 -4.93 8.03 7.37
N ILE A 28 -4.00 7.37 8.04
CA ILE A 28 -3.83 7.42 9.49
C ILE A 28 -2.50 8.12 9.75
N GLU A 29 -2.57 9.24 10.45
CA GLU A 29 -1.41 10.10 10.72
C GLU A 29 -0.59 9.56 11.91
N ASN A 30 0.72 9.84 11.90
CA ASN A 30 1.62 9.59 13.04
C ASN A 30 1.60 8.15 13.59
N ILE A 31 1.37 7.16 12.73
CA ILE A 31 1.36 5.75 13.13
C ILE A 31 2.76 5.29 13.53
N LEU A 32 3.78 5.69 12.77
CA LEU A 32 5.18 5.44 13.10
C LEU A 32 5.78 6.62 13.85
N THR A 33 6.80 6.35 14.65
CA THR A 33 7.65 7.41 15.20
C THR A 33 8.85 7.69 14.31
N ALA A 34 9.49 8.83 14.51
CA ALA A 34 10.71 9.16 13.79
C ALA A 34 11.80 8.09 13.96
N ALA A 35 11.88 7.46 15.14
CA ALA A 35 12.81 6.36 15.40
C ALA A 35 12.47 5.11 14.58
N ASP A 36 11.19 4.75 14.48
CA ASP A 36 10.74 3.64 13.63
C ASP A 36 11.10 3.89 12.16
N CYS A 37 10.84 5.10 11.67
CA CYS A 37 11.18 5.50 10.30
C CYS A 37 12.69 5.39 10.04
N SER A 38 13.51 5.95 10.93
CA SER A 38 14.97 5.88 10.83
C SER A 38 15.50 4.45 10.89
N ALA A 39 14.93 3.59 11.73
CA ALA A 39 15.32 2.19 11.82
C ALA A 39 15.00 1.42 10.53
N LEU A 40 13.83 1.66 9.93
CA LEU A 40 13.45 1.06 8.64
C LEU A 40 14.36 1.53 7.50
N ILE A 41 14.68 2.83 7.43
CA ILE A 41 15.61 3.38 6.44
C ILE A 41 17.01 2.80 6.64
N HIS A 42 17.51 2.73 7.87
CA HIS A 42 18.84 2.17 8.15
C HIS A 42 18.94 0.70 7.70
N ASN A 43 17.91 -0.10 7.99
CA ASN A 43 17.83 -1.50 7.57
C ASN A 43 17.75 -1.69 6.04
N TYR A 44 17.50 -0.64 5.25
CA TYR A 44 17.58 -0.71 3.78
C TYR A 44 18.93 -1.24 3.29
N GLN A 45 20.01 -0.98 4.02
CA GLN A 45 21.36 -1.39 3.65
C GLN A 45 21.70 -2.83 4.05
N ASN A 46 20.85 -3.53 4.81
CA ASN A 46 21.09 -4.91 5.23
C ASN A 46 20.62 -5.90 4.14
N PRO A 47 21.52 -6.52 3.36
CA PRO A 47 21.12 -7.40 2.24
C PRO A 47 20.36 -8.65 2.70
N GLU A 48 20.65 -9.18 3.90
CA GLU A 48 20.04 -10.41 4.43
C GLU A 48 18.54 -10.26 4.71
N GLY A 49 18.04 -9.03 4.84
CA GLY A 49 16.63 -8.75 5.07
C GLY A 49 15.75 -8.89 3.83
N TYR A 50 16.34 -9.06 2.64
CA TYR A 50 15.63 -8.95 1.37
C TYR A 50 15.80 -10.19 0.51
N ARG A 51 14.67 -10.67 -0.03
CA ARG A 51 14.67 -11.80 -0.96
C ARG A 51 14.99 -11.40 -2.40
N LYS A 52 14.78 -10.11 -2.74
CA LYS A 52 14.91 -9.59 -4.11
C LYS A 52 15.05 -8.08 -4.11
N THR A 53 15.99 -7.58 -4.91
CA THR A 53 16.14 -6.16 -5.23
C THR A 53 15.72 -5.92 -6.68
N VAL A 54 14.96 -4.87 -6.92
CA VAL A 54 14.48 -4.48 -8.24
C VAL A 54 14.93 -3.04 -8.53
N VAL A 55 15.71 -2.91 -9.60
CA VAL A 55 16.09 -1.63 -10.21
C VAL A 55 15.02 -1.29 -11.26
N MET A 56 14.21 -0.28 -10.99
CA MET A 56 12.93 -0.01 -11.67
C MET A 56 13.10 0.32 -13.16
N GLU A 57 14.21 0.96 -13.51
CA GLU A 57 14.57 1.40 -14.86
C GLU A 57 14.62 0.21 -15.82
N ARG A 58 15.10 -0.94 -15.34
CA ARG A 58 15.21 -2.18 -16.12
C ARG A 58 13.84 -2.69 -16.60
N TYR A 59 12.78 -2.36 -15.86
CA TYR A 59 11.42 -2.82 -16.11
C TYR A 59 10.49 -1.71 -16.63
N ARG A 60 11.03 -0.51 -16.85
CA ARG A 60 10.27 0.69 -17.26
C ARG A 60 9.15 1.07 -16.26
N PHE A 61 9.33 0.73 -14.99
CA PHE A 61 8.38 1.08 -13.93
C PHE A 61 8.62 2.50 -13.38
N GLY A 62 9.75 3.10 -13.73
CA GLY A 62 10.15 4.44 -13.33
C GLY A 62 11.66 4.49 -13.11
N LEU A 63 12.08 5.39 -12.23
CA LEU A 63 13.48 5.58 -11.83
C LEU A 63 13.56 5.43 -10.31
N GLY A 64 14.37 4.49 -9.82
CA GLY A 64 14.42 4.14 -8.40
C GLY A 64 14.67 2.66 -8.14
N GLU A 65 14.68 2.28 -6.86
CA GLU A 65 14.92 0.91 -6.43
C GLU A 65 13.87 0.49 -5.38
N TYR A 66 13.43 -0.76 -5.44
CA TYR A 66 12.71 -1.37 -4.33
C TYR A 66 13.24 -2.76 -3.98
N LYS A 67 13.12 -3.13 -2.71
CA LYS A 67 13.56 -4.41 -2.18
C LYS A 67 12.40 -5.12 -1.51
N TYR A 68 12.11 -6.35 -1.92
CA TYR A 68 11.14 -7.20 -1.23
C TYR A 68 11.77 -7.80 0.01
N PHE A 69 11.11 -7.66 1.16
CA PHE A 69 11.54 -8.32 2.38
C PHE A 69 11.46 -9.84 2.25
N ASN A 70 12.35 -10.54 2.92
CA ASN A 70 12.24 -11.98 3.12
C ASN A 70 11.47 -12.28 4.42
N TYR A 71 10.97 -13.52 4.56
CA TYR A 71 10.51 -14.00 5.86
C TYR A 71 11.69 -14.43 6.74
N PRO A 72 11.60 -14.25 8.07
CA PRO A 72 10.55 -13.52 8.79
C PRO A 72 10.63 -12.01 8.54
N LEU A 73 9.47 -11.33 8.50
CA LEU A 73 9.41 -9.88 8.36
C LEU A 73 9.93 -9.18 9.64
N PRO A 74 10.45 -7.93 9.56
CA PRO A 74 10.70 -7.12 10.74
C PRO A 74 9.44 -7.03 11.61
N ALA A 75 9.59 -7.20 12.94
CA ALA A 75 8.46 -7.34 13.86
C ALA A 75 7.43 -6.20 13.77
N LEU A 76 7.89 -4.96 13.58
CA LEU A 76 7.03 -3.80 13.37
C LEU A 76 6.14 -3.97 12.11
N ILE A 77 6.76 -4.35 10.99
CA ILE A 77 6.08 -4.56 9.71
C ILE A 77 5.08 -5.72 9.81
N GLN A 78 5.49 -6.84 10.43
CA GLN A 78 4.61 -7.99 10.66
C GLN A 78 3.39 -7.59 11.48
N SER A 79 3.59 -6.85 12.56
CA SER A 79 2.52 -6.39 13.46
C SER A 79 1.51 -5.52 12.73
N ILE A 80 1.99 -4.56 11.93
CA ILE A 80 1.13 -3.69 11.10
C ILE A 80 0.34 -4.52 10.09
N ARG A 81 1.01 -5.40 9.33
CA ARG A 81 0.38 -6.24 8.29
C ARG A 81 -0.70 -7.14 8.88
N THR A 82 -0.44 -7.77 10.03
CA THR A 82 -1.40 -8.69 10.65
C THR A 82 -2.57 -7.97 11.30
N GLN A 83 -2.36 -6.83 11.95
CA GLN A 83 -3.44 -6.14 12.69
C GLN A 83 -4.34 -5.25 11.84
N ILE A 84 -3.81 -4.69 10.74
CA ILE A 84 -4.62 -3.84 9.86
C ILE A 84 -5.52 -4.68 8.97
N TYR A 85 -5.07 -5.87 8.55
CA TYR A 85 -5.83 -6.71 7.65
C TYR A 85 -7.28 -6.99 8.11
N PRO A 86 -7.56 -7.39 9.37
CA PRO A 86 -8.92 -7.62 9.86
C PRO A 86 -9.82 -6.37 9.80
N ARG A 87 -9.23 -5.17 9.80
CA ARG A 87 -9.97 -3.91 9.68
C ARG A 87 -10.34 -3.61 8.22
N LEU A 88 -9.51 -4.05 7.27
CA LEU A 88 -9.71 -3.83 5.84
C LEU A 88 -10.52 -4.94 5.16
N ALA A 89 -10.46 -6.18 5.64
CA ALA A 89 -11.19 -7.31 5.04
C ALA A 89 -12.72 -7.07 4.95
N PRO A 90 -13.41 -6.50 5.96
CA PRO A 90 -14.83 -6.16 5.85
C PRO A 90 -15.14 -5.13 4.74
N ILE A 91 -14.23 -4.17 4.53
CA ILE A 91 -14.34 -3.17 3.47
C ILE A 91 -14.23 -3.86 2.11
N ALA A 92 -13.19 -4.68 1.93
CA ALA A 92 -12.96 -5.46 0.70
C ALA A 92 -14.15 -6.37 0.38
N ASN A 93 -14.66 -7.12 1.36
CA ASN A 93 -15.82 -8.00 1.19
C ASN A 93 -17.10 -7.22 0.86
N THR A 94 -17.27 -6.03 1.44
CA THR A 94 -18.37 -5.14 1.06
C THR A 94 -18.24 -4.69 -0.39
N TRP A 95 -17.03 -4.40 -0.87
CA TRP A 95 -16.80 -4.04 -2.26
C TRP A 95 -17.13 -5.19 -3.21
N MET A 96 -16.69 -6.41 -2.91
CA MET A 96 -17.01 -7.59 -3.74
C MET A 96 -18.52 -7.82 -3.82
N ARG A 97 -19.22 -7.76 -2.69
CA ARG A 97 -20.66 -7.93 -2.60
C ARG A 97 -21.45 -6.90 -3.41
N VAL A 98 -21.17 -5.60 -3.26
CA VAL A 98 -21.94 -4.56 -3.98
C VAL A 98 -21.66 -4.57 -5.49
N LEU A 99 -20.48 -5.06 -5.89
CA LEU A 99 -20.09 -5.23 -7.29
C LEU A 99 -20.47 -6.60 -7.87
N GLN A 100 -21.07 -7.48 -7.07
CA GLN A 100 -21.44 -8.84 -7.47
C GLN A 100 -20.25 -9.66 -8.00
N ILE A 101 -19.08 -9.49 -7.37
CA ILE A 101 -17.87 -10.26 -7.66
C ILE A 101 -17.85 -11.45 -6.70
N ASP A 102 -17.72 -12.66 -7.24
CA ASP A 102 -17.72 -13.91 -6.49
C ASP A 102 -16.34 -14.21 -5.88
N ASN A 103 -15.87 -13.28 -5.05
CA ASN A 103 -14.66 -13.39 -4.25
C ASN A 103 -14.96 -12.98 -2.82
N GLN A 104 -14.50 -13.77 -1.85
CA GLN A 104 -14.59 -13.46 -0.44
C GLN A 104 -13.22 -13.64 0.21
N TYR A 105 -12.86 -12.67 1.05
CA TYR A 105 -11.61 -12.67 1.81
C TYR A 105 -11.89 -13.08 3.25
N PRO A 106 -11.05 -13.95 3.83
CA PRO A 106 -11.17 -14.30 5.25
C PRO A 106 -10.98 -13.06 6.13
N LEU A 107 -11.53 -13.07 7.33
CA LEU A 107 -11.42 -11.92 8.25
C LEU A 107 -10.12 -11.93 9.06
N VAL A 108 -9.40 -13.05 9.04
CA VAL A 108 -8.11 -13.23 9.72
C VAL A 108 -6.98 -13.26 8.69
N HIS A 109 -5.87 -12.58 8.97
CA HIS A 109 -4.76 -12.45 8.01
C HIS A 109 -4.08 -13.79 7.73
N GLU A 110 -3.88 -14.59 8.77
CA GLU A 110 -3.29 -15.93 8.68
C GLU A 110 -4.10 -16.84 7.74
N GLU A 111 -5.43 -16.77 7.78
CA GLU A 111 -6.29 -17.52 6.87
C GLU A 111 -6.07 -17.09 5.41
N LEU A 112 -5.86 -15.80 5.13
CA LEU A 112 -5.51 -15.34 3.78
C LEU A 112 -4.16 -15.92 3.33
N LEU A 113 -3.16 -15.91 4.22
CA LEU A 113 -1.83 -16.45 3.90
C LEU A 113 -1.89 -17.97 3.67
N ASN A 114 -2.71 -18.70 4.41
CA ASN A 114 -2.95 -20.13 4.18
C ASN A 114 -3.59 -20.38 2.79
N LEU A 115 -4.52 -19.52 2.36
CA LEU A 115 -5.06 -19.58 1.00
C LEU A 115 -4.00 -19.28 -0.07
N CYS A 116 -3.10 -18.33 0.19
CA CYS A 116 -1.95 -18.06 -0.68
C CYS A 116 -1.04 -19.30 -0.78
N GLU A 117 -0.69 -19.92 0.35
CA GLU A 117 0.17 -21.11 0.38
C GLU A 117 -0.45 -22.28 -0.41
N GLN A 118 -1.76 -22.50 -0.28
CA GLN A 118 -2.50 -23.50 -1.08
C GLN A 118 -2.42 -23.25 -2.59
N GLN A 119 -2.23 -21.99 -3.00
CA GLN A 119 -2.03 -21.57 -4.40
C GLN A 119 -0.54 -21.46 -4.78
N GLY A 120 0.37 -21.92 -3.91
CA GLY A 120 1.83 -21.81 -4.10
C GLY A 120 2.40 -20.40 -3.92
N GLN A 121 1.57 -19.42 -3.57
CA GLN A 121 1.98 -18.05 -3.27
C GLN A 121 2.62 -18.00 -1.87
N THR A 122 3.95 -18.15 -1.80
CA THR A 122 4.71 -18.28 -0.53
C THR A 122 5.73 -17.18 -0.29
N LYS A 123 5.84 -16.20 -1.21
CA LYS A 123 6.83 -15.13 -1.14
C LYS A 123 6.19 -13.85 -0.59
N ALA A 124 6.79 -13.31 0.47
CA ALA A 124 6.37 -12.02 1.02
C ALA A 124 6.37 -10.93 -0.06
N THR A 125 5.29 -10.15 -0.10
CA THR A 125 5.08 -9.04 -1.05
C THR A 125 5.39 -7.68 -0.44
N VAL A 126 5.72 -7.63 0.85
CA VAL A 126 6.13 -6.41 1.53
C VAL A 126 7.47 -5.94 0.98
N LEU A 127 7.59 -4.65 0.73
CA LEU A 127 8.76 -4.05 0.09
C LEU A 127 9.09 -2.67 0.64
N ILE A 128 10.35 -2.28 0.55
CA ILE A 128 10.82 -0.92 0.82
C ILE A 128 11.29 -0.28 -0.48
N LEU A 129 10.87 0.95 -0.73
CA LEU A 129 11.18 1.73 -1.93
C LEU A 129 12.14 2.86 -1.58
N LYS A 130 13.05 3.16 -2.51
CA LYS A 130 13.95 4.32 -2.49
C LYS A 130 13.85 5.06 -3.82
N TYR A 131 13.58 6.34 -3.75
CA TYR A 131 13.66 7.28 -4.87
C TYR A 131 14.64 8.39 -4.52
N GLY A 132 15.61 8.65 -5.38
CA GLY A 132 16.45 9.87 -5.31
C GLY A 132 15.92 10.93 -6.27
N GLN A 133 16.69 12.00 -6.47
CA GLN A 133 16.39 13.03 -7.48
C GLN A 133 16.15 12.42 -8.88
N GLY A 134 15.10 12.90 -9.57
CA GLY A 134 14.59 12.36 -10.82
C GLY A 134 13.82 11.05 -10.67
N GLY A 135 13.75 10.47 -9.47
CA GLY A 135 13.08 9.23 -9.18
C GLY A 135 11.56 9.36 -9.22
N TYR A 136 10.88 8.38 -9.80
CA TYR A 136 9.42 8.36 -9.92
C TYR A 136 8.92 6.92 -10.07
N ASN A 137 7.62 6.73 -9.89
CA ASN A 137 6.94 5.48 -10.21
C ASN A 137 5.74 5.74 -11.10
N THR A 138 5.72 5.09 -12.25
CA THR A 138 4.63 5.19 -13.22
C THR A 138 3.29 4.75 -12.61
N LEU A 139 2.17 5.19 -13.20
CA LEU A 139 0.84 4.77 -12.75
C LEU A 139 0.60 3.29 -13.05
N HIS A 140 0.47 2.47 -12.01
CA HIS A 140 0.32 1.03 -12.10
C HIS A 140 -0.75 0.49 -11.12
N GLN A 141 -0.89 -0.83 -11.11
CA GLN A 141 -1.76 -1.60 -10.21
C GLN A 141 -0.97 -2.83 -9.76
N ASP A 142 -0.99 -3.12 -8.47
CA ASP A 142 -0.23 -4.22 -7.85
C ASP A 142 -1.03 -5.52 -7.84
N LEU A 143 -1.27 -6.06 -9.03
CA LEU A 143 -2.01 -7.31 -9.21
C LEU A 143 -1.02 -8.47 -9.35
N TYR A 144 -0.87 -9.26 -8.28
CA TYR A 144 0.05 -10.40 -8.22
C TYR A 144 -0.71 -11.70 -7.97
N GLY A 145 -0.45 -12.71 -8.79
CA GLY A 145 -1.05 -14.04 -8.66
C GLY A 145 -2.56 -14.07 -8.90
N ASP A 146 -3.14 -15.26 -8.76
CA ASP A 146 -4.58 -15.48 -8.92
C ASP A 146 -5.34 -15.03 -7.68
N LEU A 147 -4.72 -15.16 -6.50
CA LEU A 147 -5.27 -14.65 -5.24
C LEU A 147 -4.61 -13.32 -4.87
N TYR A 148 -5.37 -12.22 -5.02
CA TYR A 148 -4.96 -10.89 -4.58
C TYR A 148 -6.00 -10.23 -3.66
N PHE A 149 -5.50 -9.48 -2.68
CA PHE A 149 -6.31 -8.63 -1.80
C PHE A 149 -6.41 -7.21 -2.39
N PRO A 150 -7.60 -6.56 -2.42
CA PRO A 150 -7.86 -5.40 -3.26
C PRO A 150 -7.47 -4.06 -2.61
N ILE A 151 -6.89 -4.10 -1.42
CA ILE A 151 -6.45 -2.95 -0.64
C ILE A 151 -5.01 -3.21 -0.20
N GLN A 152 -4.17 -2.19 -0.27
CA GLN A 152 -2.80 -2.22 0.21
C GLN A 152 -2.50 -0.94 0.99
N LEU A 153 -1.32 -0.87 1.60
CA LEU A 153 -0.90 0.33 2.32
C LEU A 153 0.55 0.72 2.02
N VAL A 154 0.86 1.99 2.27
CA VAL A 154 2.21 2.55 2.23
C VAL A 154 2.48 3.32 3.52
N LEU A 155 3.64 3.06 4.12
CA LEU A 155 4.20 3.81 5.26
C LEU A 155 5.23 4.82 4.72
N PHE A 156 5.12 6.08 5.15
CA PHE A 156 5.99 7.16 4.69
C PHE A 156 7.13 7.37 5.68
N LEU A 157 8.38 7.26 5.23
CA LEU A 157 9.54 7.25 6.14
C LEU A 157 10.32 8.57 6.18
N ASN A 158 10.08 9.46 5.22
CA ASN A 158 10.73 10.76 5.09
C ASN A 158 9.74 11.91 5.18
N GLU A 159 10.21 13.05 5.67
CA GLU A 159 9.43 14.27 5.81
C GLU A 159 9.47 15.10 4.52
N PRO A 160 8.34 15.28 3.83
CA PRO A 160 8.34 16.04 2.59
C PRO A 160 8.52 17.55 2.84
N GLY A 161 9.36 18.20 2.05
CA GLY A 161 9.79 19.60 2.25
C GLY A 161 11.02 19.75 3.16
N GLU A 162 11.47 18.67 3.81
CA GLU A 162 12.72 18.63 4.58
C GLU A 162 13.70 17.62 3.99
N ASP A 163 13.27 16.37 3.85
CA ASP A 163 14.07 15.27 3.32
C ASP A 163 14.03 15.19 1.78
N TYR A 164 12.93 15.64 1.16
CA TYR A 164 12.74 15.65 -0.29
C TYR A 164 11.67 16.65 -0.76
N ASP A 165 11.77 17.07 -2.03
CA ASP A 165 10.75 17.86 -2.76
C ASP A 165 10.18 17.09 -3.96
N GLY A 166 8.94 17.38 -4.33
CA GLY A 166 8.17 16.55 -5.27
C GLY A 166 7.80 15.20 -4.64
N GLY A 167 7.80 14.12 -5.41
CA GLY A 167 7.65 12.76 -4.90
C GLY A 167 6.30 12.47 -4.21
N GLU A 168 5.26 13.23 -4.54
CA GLU A 168 3.91 13.01 -4.04
C GLU A 168 3.39 11.62 -4.42
N PHE A 169 2.55 11.06 -3.56
CA PHE A 169 1.82 9.85 -3.89
C PHE A 169 0.63 10.21 -4.78
N VAL A 170 0.58 9.63 -5.98
CA VAL A 170 -0.44 9.96 -6.98
C VAL A 170 -1.39 8.79 -7.12
N LEU A 171 -2.69 9.09 -7.05
CA LEU A 171 -3.75 8.19 -7.48
C LEU A 171 -4.43 8.78 -8.72
N THR A 172 -4.80 7.94 -9.67
CA THR A 172 -5.70 8.33 -10.76
C THR A 172 -6.96 7.52 -10.71
N GLN A 173 -8.11 8.18 -10.76
CA GLN A 173 -9.42 7.56 -10.89
C GLN A 173 -9.93 7.73 -12.32
N GLN A 174 -10.20 6.62 -12.99
CA GLN A 174 -10.79 6.61 -14.31
C GLN A 174 -12.30 6.41 -14.20
N ASN A 175 -13.04 7.46 -14.58
CA ASN A 175 -14.48 7.42 -14.68
C ASN A 175 -14.88 6.96 -16.09
N PRO A 176 -15.85 6.03 -16.24
CA PRO A 176 -16.33 5.62 -17.55
C PRO A 176 -16.75 6.83 -18.40
N ARG A 177 -16.16 6.94 -19.60
CA ARG A 177 -16.45 8.01 -20.59
C ARG A 177 -16.09 9.43 -20.13
N ALA A 178 -15.22 9.59 -19.14
CA ALA A 178 -14.69 10.88 -18.74
C ALA A 178 -13.15 10.84 -18.63
N GLN A 179 -12.55 12.03 -18.55
CA GLN A 179 -11.12 12.16 -18.30
C GLN A 179 -10.78 11.68 -16.88
N SER A 180 -9.55 11.21 -16.70
CA SER A 180 -9.08 10.71 -15.41
C SER A 180 -8.96 11.85 -14.40
N LYS A 181 -9.40 11.61 -13.15
CA LYS A 181 -9.17 12.51 -12.02
C LYS A 181 -7.85 12.14 -11.36
N ALA A 182 -6.90 13.07 -11.36
CA ALA A 182 -5.69 12.95 -10.54
C ALA A 182 -5.99 13.33 -9.09
N ILE A 183 -5.38 12.60 -8.16
CA ILE A 183 -5.42 12.83 -6.72
C ILE A 183 -3.96 12.79 -6.26
N VAL A 184 -3.50 13.89 -5.69
CA VAL A 184 -2.10 14.06 -5.29
C VAL A 184 -2.07 14.19 -3.78
N LEU A 185 -1.35 13.29 -3.12
CA LEU A 185 -1.26 13.20 -1.67
C LEU A 185 0.18 13.42 -1.23
N LYS A 186 0.35 14.19 -0.15
CA LYS A 186 1.65 14.47 0.48
C LYS A 186 1.65 14.06 1.96
N PRO A 187 1.52 12.75 2.29
CA PRO A 187 1.57 12.30 3.68
C PRO A 187 2.93 12.59 4.30
N ARG A 188 2.92 12.88 5.61
CA ARG A 188 4.09 13.26 6.38
C ARG A 188 4.87 12.05 6.85
N LYS A 189 6.05 12.28 7.41
CA LYS A 189 6.85 11.21 8.00
C LYS A 189 6.07 10.51 9.10
N GLY A 190 5.99 9.19 8.99
CA GLY A 190 5.31 8.32 9.93
C GLY A 190 3.81 8.17 9.70
N ASP A 191 3.26 8.79 8.66
CA ASP A 191 1.89 8.55 8.21
C ASP A 191 1.78 7.20 7.49
N MET A 192 0.55 6.71 7.44
CA MET A 192 0.17 5.51 6.70
C MET A 192 -1.01 5.80 5.79
N LEU A 193 -0.84 5.50 4.51
CA LEU A 193 -1.90 5.55 3.50
C LEU A 193 -2.37 4.14 3.18
N MET A 194 -3.66 3.88 3.33
CA MET A 194 -4.34 2.70 2.79
C MET A 194 -5.04 3.10 1.50
N PHE A 195 -4.98 2.28 0.46
CA PHE A 195 -5.57 2.58 -0.83
C PHE A 195 -5.91 1.32 -1.62
N THR A 196 -6.84 1.43 -2.56
CA THR A 196 -7.20 0.32 -3.44
C THR A 196 -6.09 -0.01 -4.43
N THR A 197 -5.91 -1.30 -4.68
CA THR A 197 -5.00 -1.84 -5.68
C THR A 197 -5.47 -1.62 -7.12
N ASN A 198 -6.79 -1.60 -7.38
CA ASN A 198 -7.32 -1.64 -8.75
C ASN A 198 -8.62 -0.86 -8.95
N PHE A 199 -9.53 -0.91 -7.98
CA PHE A 199 -10.83 -0.25 -8.11
C PHE A 199 -11.49 -0.01 -6.77
N ARG A 200 -12.37 0.98 -6.75
CA ARG A 200 -13.41 1.09 -5.71
C ARG A 200 -14.80 0.98 -6.34
N PRO A 201 -15.80 0.51 -5.60
CA PRO A 201 -17.19 0.65 -6.00
C PRO A 201 -17.61 2.13 -6.02
N ALA A 202 -18.43 2.50 -6.99
CA ALA A 202 -19.13 3.77 -7.02
C ALA A 202 -20.59 3.55 -7.40
N LYS A 203 -21.50 4.34 -6.82
CA LYS A 203 -22.93 4.24 -7.08
C LYS A 203 -23.29 5.00 -8.36
N GLY A 204 -23.90 4.31 -9.31
CA GLY A 204 -24.52 4.88 -10.51
C GLY A 204 -26.05 4.72 -10.48
N SER A 205 -26.71 5.16 -11.55
CA SER A 205 -28.19 5.06 -11.68
C SER A 205 -28.70 3.61 -11.77
N LYS A 206 -27.86 2.66 -12.19
CA LYS A 206 -28.20 1.23 -12.37
C LYS A 206 -27.60 0.31 -11.30
N GLY A 207 -27.07 0.86 -10.21
CA GLY A 207 -26.36 0.11 -9.18
C GLY A 207 -24.89 0.51 -9.08
N TYR A 208 -24.08 -0.33 -8.44
CA TYR A 208 -22.65 -0.07 -8.27
C TYR A 208 -21.85 -0.50 -9.49
N TYR A 209 -20.79 0.25 -9.80
CA TYR A 209 -19.82 -0.09 -10.85
C TYR A 209 -18.40 0.16 -10.34
N GLN A 210 -17.42 -0.43 -11.02
CA GLN A 210 -16.01 -0.23 -10.70
C GLN A 210 -15.51 1.12 -11.24
N MET A 211 -15.00 1.97 -10.35
CA MET A 211 -14.11 3.06 -10.73
C MET A 211 -12.68 2.54 -10.70
N LYS A 212 -12.05 2.44 -11.88
CA LYS A 212 -10.67 1.96 -11.99
C LYS A 212 -9.71 2.98 -11.39
N MET A 213 -8.76 2.48 -10.62
CA MET A 213 -7.77 3.28 -9.93
C MET A 213 -6.37 2.73 -10.21
N LYS A 214 -5.42 3.66 -10.36
CA LYS A 214 -3.99 3.38 -10.42
C LYS A 214 -3.27 4.24 -9.41
N HIS A 215 -2.11 3.82 -8.96
CA HIS A 215 -1.23 4.60 -8.10
C HIS A 215 0.17 4.71 -8.69
N GLY A 216 0.91 5.71 -8.22
CA GLY A 216 2.29 5.97 -8.61
C GLY A 216 2.91 7.01 -7.70
N VAL A 217 4.10 7.46 -8.05
CA VAL A 217 4.84 8.51 -7.35
C VAL A 217 5.31 9.50 -8.39
N SER A 218 5.02 10.80 -8.21
CA SER A 218 5.54 11.86 -9.06
C SER A 218 7.07 11.96 -8.94
N GLU A 219 7.68 12.75 -9.81
CA GLU A 219 9.14 12.94 -9.78
C GLU A 219 9.59 13.57 -8.45
N VAL A 220 10.61 12.97 -7.84
CA VAL A 220 11.36 13.57 -6.73
C VAL A 220 12.31 14.60 -7.34
N HIS A 221 12.09 15.87 -7.05
CA HIS A 221 12.89 16.96 -7.64
C HIS A 221 14.23 17.12 -6.92
N GLN A 222 14.26 16.88 -5.60
CA GLN A 222 15.45 16.96 -4.75
C GLN A 222 15.32 16.00 -3.57
N GLY A 223 16.46 15.58 -3.00
CA GLY A 223 16.52 14.76 -1.79
C GLY A 223 16.29 13.27 -2.02
N GLU A 224 15.95 12.56 -0.94
CA GLU A 224 15.69 11.12 -0.95
C GLU A 224 14.36 10.78 -0.29
N ARG A 225 13.61 9.88 -0.93
CA ARG A 225 12.29 9.45 -0.48
C ARG A 225 12.26 7.94 -0.29
N TYR A 226 12.02 7.53 0.94
CA TYR A 226 11.79 6.14 1.34
C TYR A 226 10.35 5.90 1.77
N ALA A 227 9.84 4.73 1.43
CA ALA A 227 8.52 4.27 1.82
C ALA A 227 8.49 2.75 1.96
N VAL A 228 7.60 2.20 2.78
CA VAL A 228 7.34 0.74 2.86
C VAL A 228 5.97 0.45 2.29
N GLY A 229 5.90 -0.36 1.24
CA GLY A 229 4.65 -0.92 0.72
C GLY A 229 4.32 -2.22 1.42
N ILE A 230 3.12 -2.34 2.00
CA ILE A 230 2.63 -3.57 2.60
C ILE A 230 1.43 -4.07 1.78
N ILE A 231 1.63 -5.24 1.18
CA ILE A 231 0.62 -6.02 0.47
C ILE A 231 0.27 -7.24 1.33
N PHE A 232 -1.02 -7.57 1.44
CA PHE A 232 -1.49 -8.53 2.43
C PHE A 232 -1.47 -10.01 1.99
N HIS A 233 -1.50 -10.26 0.68
CA HIS A 233 -1.36 -11.59 0.10
C HIS A 233 0.10 -11.83 -0.30
N ASP A 234 0.53 -13.09 -0.31
CA ASP A 234 1.86 -13.46 -0.79
C ASP A 234 1.86 -13.68 -2.31
N ALA A 235 3.04 -13.78 -2.90
CA ALA A 235 3.22 -13.96 -4.35
C ALA A 235 3.93 -15.27 -4.66
N LEU A 236 3.86 -15.67 -5.93
CA LEU A 236 4.61 -16.82 -6.46
C LEU A 236 6.13 -16.54 -6.54
N THR A 237 6.51 -15.28 -6.83
CA THR A 237 7.91 -14.88 -7.11
C THR A 237 8.33 -13.57 -6.49
#